data_AF-A0A7C1NZ61-F1
#
_entry.id   AF-A0A7C1NZ61-F1
#
_cell.length_a   1.000
_cell.length_b   1.000
_cell.length_c   1.000
_cell.angle_alpha   90.00
_cell.angle_beta   90.00
_cell.angle_gamma   90.00
#
_symmetry.space_group_name_H-M   'P 1'
#
loop_
_entity.id
_entity.type
_entity.pdbx_description
1 polymer ?
#
loop_
_entity_poly.entity_id
_entity_poly.type
_entity_poly.pdbx_seq_one_letter_code
_entity_poly.pdbx_strand_id
1 'polypeptide(L)'
;MASGLTATEDETSTADTSAPVSEETSATPVPGPQTESDTPTAVSKDEAIGHRLAMWETSIEAILERPAFGHGSLYLQKLISKTYGYEHNHNQYLTWLVTGGVLQLALGLIFLAIPWFVSKGLTTADRILLTTGVSVFWGLAMMFDSFLNLKFYTHYFCLLCGVLYALSNSMQEGEPR
;
A
#
# COMPACT_ATOMS: atom_id res chain seq x y z
N MET A 1 -54.78 29.92 -53.19
CA MET A 1 -55.43 28.73 -53.78
C MET A 1 -55.35 27.66 -52.70
N ALA A 2 -56.43 27.26 -52.02
CA ALA A 2 -57.69 26.66 -52.50
C ALA A 2 -57.49 25.19 -52.96
N SER A 3 -58.30 24.20 -52.56
CA SER A 3 -59.41 24.18 -51.57
C SER A 3 -59.77 22.74 -51.12
N GLY A 4 -60.55 22.62 -50.03
CA GLY A 4 -61.02 21.35 -49.41
C GLY A 4 -61.22 21.56 -47.89
N LEU A 5 -62.39 21.84 -47.29
CA LEU A 5 -63.81 21.47 -47.53
C LEU A 5 -64.03 19.95 -47.42
N THR A 6 -64.88 19.39 -46.54
CA THR A 6 -65.86 19.88 -45.51
C THR A 6 -65.84 18.91 -44.29
N ALA A 7 -66.21 19.20 -43.02
CA ALA A 7 -67.10 20.17 -42.34
C ALA A 7 -68.53 19.65 -41.99
N THR A 8 -68.72 19.27 -40.72
CA THR A 8 -69.94 19.14 -39.84
C THR A 8 -69.40 18.69 -38.45
N GLU A 9 -69.77 19.19 -37.26
CA GLU A 9 -71.08 19.53 -36.64
C GLU A 9 -71.94 18.29 -36.33
N ASP A 10 -72.45 17.99 -35.12
CA ASP A 10 -72.01 18.37 -33.75
C ASP A 10 -72.37 17.20 -32.76
N GLU A 11 -72.92 17.23 -31.53
CA GLU A 11 -73.48 18.21 -30.56
C GLU A 11 -73.41 17.60 -29.12
N THR A 12 -73.96 18.27 -28.11
CA THR A 12 -73.83 18.04 -26.65
C THR A 12 -74.87 17.06 -26.05
N SER A 13 -74.53 16.28 -25.00
CA SER A 13 -75.26 16.23 -23.69
C SER A 13 -74.97 15.01 -22.78
N THR A 14 -74.75 15.29 -21.48
CA THR A 14 -75.06 14.49 -20.26
C THR A 14 -74.86 12.97 -20.20
N ALA A 15 -73.77 12.57 -19.52
CA ALA A 15 -73.69 11.65 -18.36
C ALA A 15 -74.73 10.52 -18.13
N ASP A 16 -74.21 9.31 -17.88
CA ASP A 16 -74.54 8.57 -16.64
C ASP A 16 -73.33 7.72 -16.14
N THR A 17 -73.53 7.07 -15.00
CA THR A 17 -72.58 6.54 -14.02
C THR A 17 -72.20 5.08 -14.29
N SER A 18 -70.91 4.73 -14.19
CA SER A 18 -70.35 3.53 -13.51
C SER A 18 -68.91 3.22 -13.95
N ALA A 19 -68.08 2.69 -13.05
CA ALA A 19 -66.68 2.40 -13.31
C ALA A 19 -66.41 0.96 -13.79
N PRO A 20 -65.39 0.74 -14.63
CA PRO A 20 -64.66 -0.52 -14.72
C PRO A 20 -63.36 -0.49 -13.88
N VAL A 21 -62.90 -1.67 -13.49
CA VAL A 21 -61.68 -1.91 -12.70
C VAL A 21 -60.41 -1.52 -13.46
N SER A 22 -59.49 -0.81 -12.81
CA SER A 22 -58.13 -0.58 -13.32
C SER A 22 -57.23 -1.79 -13.12
N GLU A 23 -56.48 -2.20 -14.15
CA GLU A 23 -55.53 -3.32 -14.06
C GLU A 23 -54.27 -2.94 -13.27
N GLU A 24 -53.98 -3.67 -12.20
CA GLU A 24 -52.85 -3.42 -11.30
C GLU A 24 -51.52 -3.95 -11.89
N THR A 25 -51.02 -3.27 -12.92
CA THR A 25 -49.68 -3.55 -13.48
C THR A 25 -48.60 -3.08 -12.51
N SER A 26 -48.17 -3.98 -11.62
CA SER A 26 -47.06 -3.75 -10.69
C SER A 26 -45.73 -3.54 -11.43
N ALA A 27 -45.35 -2.27 -11.61
CA ALA A 27 -44.08 -1.90 -12.23
C ALA A 27 -42.91 -2.08 -11.24
N THR A 28 -41.88 -2.83 -11.66
CA THR A 28 -40.65 -3.03 -10.89
C THR A 28 -39.93 -1.68 -10.65
N PRO A 29 -39.58 -1.30 -9.41
CA PRO A 29 -38.83 -0.08 -9.15
C PRO A 29 -37.39 -0.22 -9.66
N VAL A 30 -37.00 0.65 -10.60
CA VAL A 30 -35.61 0.75 -11.08
C VAL A 30 -34.73 1.34 -9.97
N PRO A 31 -33.62 0.70 -9.57
CA PRO A 31 -32.67 1.30 -8.65
C PRO A 31 -32.02 2.54 -9.27
N GLY A 32 -32.21 3.71 -8.65
CA GLY A 32 -31.44 4.91 -8.99
C GLY A 32 -29.95 4.74 -8.64
N PRO A 33 -29.04 5.50 -9.27
CA PRO A 33 -27.62 5.45 -8.95
C PRO A 33 -27.41 5.81 -7.48
N GLN A 34 -26.74 4.94 -6.73
CA GLN A 34 -26.37 5.23 -5.35
C GLN A 34 -25.25 6.27 -5.36
N THR A 35 -25.50 7.43 -4.73
CA THR A 35 -24.47 8.42 -4.46
C THR A 35 -23.43 7.79 -3.54
N GLU A 36 -22.21 7.57 -4.04
CA GLU A 36 -21.10 7.09 -3.22
C GLU A 36 -20.82 8.10 -2.11
N SER A 37 -20.92 7.63 -0.87
CA SER A 37 -20.58 8.42 0.30
C SER A 37 -19.05 8.44 0.45
N ASP A 38 -18.40 9.44 -0.15
CA ASP A 38 -16.98 9.79 0.04
C ASP A 38 -16.70 10.31 1.48
N THR A 39 -17.10 9.52 2.47
CA THR A 39 -16.57 9.59 3.83
C THR A 39 -15.38 8.64 3.87
N PRO A 40 -14.14 9.10 4.09
CA PRO A 40 -13.00 8.20 4.22
C PRO A 40 -13.19 7.35 5.47
N THR A 41 -13.59 6.09 5.29
CA THR A 41 -13.82 5.14 6.39
C THR A 41 -12.55 5.05 7.21
N ALA A 42 -12.60 5.57 8.44
CA ALA A 42 -11.46 5.60 9.34
C ALA A 42 -11.18 4.17 9.84
N VAL A 43 -10.40 3.43 9.04
CA VAL A 43 -9.95 2.04 9.30
C VAL A 43 -9.63 1.90 10.78
N SER A 44 -10.38 1.04 11.46
CA SER A 44 -10.24 0.89 12.91
C SER A 44 -8.85 0.35 13.25
N LYS A 45 -8.34 0.64 14.46
CA LYS A 45 -6.99 0.20 14.83
C LYS A 45 -6.84 -1.32 14.77
N ASP A 46 -7.92 -2.04 15.10
CA ASP A 46 -7.97 -3.49 15.11
C ASP A 46 -8.00 -4.08 13.70
N GLU A 47 -8.74 -3.45 12.78
CA GLU A 47 -8.77 -3.74 11.34
C GLU A 47 -7.41 -3.48 10.66
N ALA A 48 -6.75 -2.36 10.98
CA ALA A 48 -5.40 -2.05 10.50
C ALA A 48 -4.33 -3.06 11.00
N ILE A 49 -4.52 -3.64 12.19
CA ILE A 49 -3.68 -4.73 12.71
C ILE A 49 -4.03 -6.05 12.01
N GLY A 50 -5.32 -6.35 11.82
CA GLY A 50 -5.78 -7.53 11.07
C GLY A 50 -5.26 -7.58 9.64
N HIS A 51 -5.28 -6.44 8.93
CA HIS A 51 -4.71 -6.30 7.59
C HIS A 51 -3.20 -6.59 7.57
N ARG A 52 -2.45 -6.14 8.59
CA ARG A 52 -1.01 -6.48 8.72
C ARG A 52 -0.78 -7.97 8.90
N LEU A 53 -1.57 -8.63 9.75
CA LEU A 53 -1.46 -10.08 9.97
C LEU A 53 -1.80 -10.88 8.70
N ALA A 54 -2.87 -10.52 7.98
CA ALA A 54 -3.24 -11.16 6.72
C ALA A 54 -2.18 -10.97 5.61
N MET A 55 -1.55 -9.78 5.53
CA MET A 55 -0.40 -9.54 4.66
C MET A 55 0.83 -10.36 5.05
N TRP A 56 1.02 -10.67 6.34
CA TRP A 56 2.12 -11.50 6.83
C TRP A 56 1.88 -12.97 6.52
N GLU A 57 0.67 -13.48 6.74
CA GLU A 57 0.24 -14.84 6.43
C GLU A 57 0.41 -15.16 4.93
N THR A 58 -0.20 -14.37 4.04
CA THR A 58 -0.05 -14.55 2.58
C THR A 58 1.38 -14.35 2.07
N SER A 59 2.19 -13.55 2.77
CA SER A 59 3.63 -13.48 2.47
C SER A 59 4.37 -14.75 2.88
N ILE A 60 4.04 -15.37 4.02
CA ILE A 60 4.62 -16.62 4.48
C ILE A 60 4.27 -17.76 3.50
N GLU A 61 3.02 -17.83 3.03
CA GLU A 61 2.61 -18.79 1.97
C GLU A 61 3.47 -18.64 0.71
N ALA A 62 3.60 -17.41 0.19
CA ALA A 62 4.43 -17.14 -0.99
C ALA A 62 5.93 -17.48 -0.77
N ILE A 63 6.44 -17.30 0.45
CA ILE A 63 7.81 -17.66 0.82
C ILE A 63 8.00 -19.18 0.83
N LEU A 64 7.00 -19.95 1.28
CA LEU A 64 7.04 -21.42 1.28
C LEU A 64 7.02 -22.01 -0.14
N GLU A 65 6.36 -21.34 -1.10
CA GLU A 65 6.42 -21.74 -2.52
C GLU A 65 7.83 -21.58 -3.14
N ARG A 66 8.58 -20.53 -2.77
CA ARG A 66 9.89 -20.19 -3.37
C ARG A 66 10.92 -19.67 -2.37
N PRO A 67 11.35 -20.48 -1.39
CA PRO A 67 12.17 -19.99 -0.28
C PRO A 67 13.59 -19.54 -0.69
N ALA A 68 14.16 -20.08 -1.76
CA ALA A 68 15.55 -19.78 -2.15
C ALA A 68 15.72 -18.41 -2.85
N PHE A 69 14.86 -18.11 -3.83
CA PHE A 69 14.97 -16.96 -4.74
C PHE A 69 13.71 -16.08 -4.79
N GLY A 70 12.66 -16.39 -4.04
CA GLY A 70 11.42 -15.61 -4.02
C GLY A 70 10.66 -15.59 -5.36
N HIS A 71 9.81 -14.58 -5.54
CA HIS A 71 8.96 -14.37 -6.72
C HIS A 71 9.23 -13.03 -7.45
N GLY A 72 10.16 -12.21 -6.97
CA GLY A 72 10.47 -10.88 -7.53
C GLY A 72 9.60 -9.73 -7.00
N SER A 73 10.07 -8.50 -7.18
CA SER A 73 9.41 -7.26 -6.73
C SER A 73 8.03 -7.04 -7.34
N LEU A 74 7.85 -7.35 -8.62
CA LEU A 74 6.56 -7.23 -9.32
C LEU A 74 5.49 -8.18 -8.75
N TYR A 75 5.89 -9.34 -8.22
CA TYR A 75 4.97 -10.24 -7.54
C TYR A 75 4.54 -9.65 -6.19
N LEU A 76 5.46 -9.11 -5.37
CA LEU A 76 5.10 -8.46 -4.10
C LEU A 76 4.13 -7.30 -4.31
N GLN A 77 4.34 -6.46 -5.33
CA GLN A 77 3.40 -5.38 -5.68
C GLN A 77 2.02 -5.91 -6.10
N LYS A 78 1.97 -7.06 -6.81
CA LYS A 78 0.70 -7.72 -7.12
C LYS A 78 0.03 -8.29 -5.86
N LEU A 79 0.78 -8.96 -4.99
CA LEU A 79 0.28 -9.62 -3.79
C LEU A 79 -0.25 -8.62 -2.77
N ILE A 80 0.48 -7.54 -2.50
CA ILE A 80 0.13 -6.58 -1.45
C ILE A 80 -0.78 -5.48 -1.98
N SER A 81 -0.35 -4.73 -3.01
CA SER A 81 -1.05 -3.52 -3.44
C SER A 81 -2.37 -3.77 -4.15
N LYS A 82 -2.56 -4.92 -4.81
CA LYS A 82 -3.85 -5.27 -5.45
C LYS A 82 -4.81 -6.03 -4.54
N THR A 83 -4.33 -6.66 -3.48
CA THR A 83 -5.17 -7.46 -2.56
C THR A 83 -5.59 -6.65 -1.33
N TYR A 84 -4.69 -5.79 -0.82
CA TYR A 84 -4.87 -5.06 0.44
C TYR A 84 -4.75 -3.53 0.31
N GLY A 85 -4.36 -3.00 -0.87
CA GLY A 85 -4.26 -1.57 -1.13
C GLY A 85 -3.00 -0.85 -0.60
N TYR A 86 -2.08 -1.54 0.08
CA TYR A 86 -0.86 -0.94 0.63
C TYR A 86 0.32 -0.98 -0.37
N GLU A 87 1.26 -0.02 -0.30
CA GLU A 87 2.44 0.01 -1.18
C GLU A 87 3.42 -1.16 -0.92
N HIS A 88 3.52 -1.62 0.32
CA HIS A 88 4.48 -2.63 0.77
C HIS A 88 3.94 -3.40 1.97
N ASN A 89 4.48 -4.60 2.21
CA ASN A 89 4.25 -5.27 3.48
C ASN A 89 5.01 -4.53 4.59
N HIS A 90 4.38 -4.27 5.75
CA HIS A 90 4.95 -3.56 6.90
C HIS A 90 5.98 -4.41 7.69
N ASN A 91 6.87 -5.10 6.98
CA ASN A 91 7.98 -5.89 7.50
C ASN A 91 9.02 -6.07 6.38
N GLN A 92 10.21 -5.48 6.54
CA GLN A 92 11.27 -5.49 5.52
C GLN A 92 11.84 -6.90 5.25
N TYR A 93 11.83 -7.76 6.26
CA TYR A 93 12.33 -9.14 6.16
C TYR A 93 11.39 -10.02 5.34
N LEU A 94 10.06 -9.90 5.54
CA LEU A 94 9.06 -10.54 4.67
C LEU A 94 9.14 -10.00 3.25
N THR A 95 9.30 -8.68 3.06
CA THR A 95 9.54 -8.07 1.75
C THR A 95 10.75 -8.71 1.05
N TRP A 96 11.90 -8.86 1.72
CA TRP A 96 13.08 -9.50 1.13
C TRP A 96 12.88 -10.98 0.81
N LEU A 97 12.24 -11.74 1.70
CA LEU A 97 11.96 -13.15 1.48
C LEU A 97 10.98 -13.38 0.31
N VAL A 98 9.90 -12.60 0.20
CA VAL A 98 8.96 -12.70 -0.95
C VAL A 98 9.64 -12.29 -2.26
N THR A 99 10.49 -11.24 -2.25
CA THR A 99 11.09 -10.72 -3.49
C THR A 99 12.31 -11.50 -3.99
N GLY A 100 13.15 -12.03 -3.09
CA GLY A 100 14.41 -12.69 -3.44
C GLY A 100 14.82 -13.83 -2.52
N GLY A 101 13.91 -14.34 -1.69
CA GLY A 101 14.12 -15.50 -0.84
C GLY A 101 15.21 -15.31 0.22
N VAL A 102 15.72 -16.44 0.71
CA VAL A 102 16.85 -16.51 1.66
C VAL A 102 18.10 -15.81 1.10
N LEU A 103 18.30 -15.79 -0.22
CA LEU A 103 19.41 -15.07 -0.85
C LEU A 103 19.32 -13.55 -0.60
N GLN A 104 18.17 -12.93 -0.85
CA GLN A 104 18.00 -11.49 -0.61
C GLN A 104 17.92 -11.14 0.88
N LEU A 105 17.35 -12.02 1.71
CA LEU A 105 17.42 -11.87 3.17
C LEU A 105 18.89 -11.89 3.65
N ALA A 106 19.71 -12.83 3.18
CA ALA A 106 21.12 -12.91 3.56
C ALA A 106 21.90 -11.66 3.12
N LEU A 107 21.68 -11.16 1.90
CA LEU A 107 22.24 -9.90 1.42
C LEU A 107 21.83 -8.71 2.31
N GLY A 108 20.56 -8.63 2.70
CA GLY A 108 20.05 -7.61 3.62
C GLY A 108 20.68 -7.68 5.01
N LEU A 109 20.81 -8.89 5.59
CA LEU A 109 21.46 -9.09 6.89
C LEU A 109 22.96 -8.79 6.86
N ILE A 110 23.67 -9.14 5.78
CA ILE A 110 25.06 -8.74 5.56
C ILE A 110 25.18 -7.21 5.51
N PHE A 111 24.25 -6.54 4.83
CA PHE A 111 24.19 -5.07 4.76
C PHE A 111 23.95 -4.43 6.15
N LEU A 112 23.05 -4.96 6.98
CA LEU A 112 22.90 -4.54 8.39
C LEU A 112 24.19 -4.77 9.21
N ALA A 113 25.03 -5.74 8.84
CA ALA A 113 26.28 -6.04 9.53
C ALA A 113 27.47 -5.16 9.08
N ILE A 114 27.41 -4.48 7.93
CA ILE A 114 28.48 -3.58 7.43
C ILE A 114 29.02 -2.61 8.51
N PRO A 115 28.17 -1.92 9.32
CA PRO A 115 28.59 -1.15 10.49
C PRO A 115 29.64 -1.81 11.41
N TRP A 116 29.56 -3.12 11.63
CA TRP A 116 30.48 -3.84 12.54
C TRP A 116 31.86 -4.10 11.91
N PHE A 117 31.95 -4.08 10.59
CA PHE A 117 33.20 -4.20 9.86
C PHE A 117 33.85 -2.83 9.60
N VAL A 118 33.05 -1.83 9.23
CA VAL A 118 33.51 -0.46 8.90
C VAL A 118 33.92 0.34 10.14
N SER A 119 33.30 0.12 11.30
CA SER A 119 33.66 0.81 12.55
C SER A 119 35.02 0.40 13.16
N LYS A 120 35.78 -0.48 12.50
CA LYS A 120 37.14 -0.86 12.94
C LYS A 120 38.13 0.27 12.65
N GLY A 121 38.40 1.08 13.68
CA GLY A 121 39.26 2.27 13.60
C GLY A 121 38.57 3.56 14.03
N LEU A 122 37.25 3.53 14.25
CA LEU A 122 36.54 4.63 14.91
C LEU A 122 36.75 4.61 16.43
N THR A 123 36.48 5.73 17.10
CA THR A 123 36.49 5.77 18.57
C THR A 123 35.42 4.82 19.14
N THR A 124 35.58 4.41 20.40
CA THR A 124 34.61 3.53 21.07
C THR A 124 33.20 4.14 21.10
N ALA A 125 33.08 5.47 21.22
CA ALA A 125 31.79 6.17 21.22
C ALA A 125 31.12 6.13 19.84
N ASP A 126 31.85 6.52 18.79
CA ASP A 126 31.33 6.52 17.41
C ASP A 126 30.99 5.11 16.95
N ARG A 127 31.83 4.14 17.30
CA ARG A 127 31.58 2.72 17.01
C ARG A 127 30.29 2.22 17.65
N ILE A 128 30.06 2.52 18.93
CA ILE A 128 28.81 2.15 19.63
C ILE A 128 27.62 2.85 18.99
N LEU A 129 27.71 4.14 18.69
CA LEU A 129 26.65 4.92 18.05
C LEU A 129 26.28 4.33 16.68
N LEU A 130 27.27 4.04 15.84
CA LEU A 130 27.09 3.54 14.47
C LEU A 130 26.52 2.12 14.46
N THR A 131 27.09 1.17 15.23
CA THR A 131 26.55 -0.21 15.29
C THR A 131 25.18 -0.27 15.95
N THR A 132 24.95 0.50 17.02
CA THR A 132 23.66 0.47 17.74
C THR A 132 22.57 1.19 16.95
N GLY A 133 22.86 2.34 16.33
CA GLY A 133 21.91 3.05 15.47
C GLY A 133 21.56 2.27 14.20
N VAL A 134 22.58 1.89 13.42
CA VAL A 134 22.39 1.36 12.06
C VAL A 134 22.10 -0.14 12.03
N SER A 135 22.71 -0.96 12.90
CA SER A 135 22.41 -2.40 12.92
C SER A 135 21.27 -2.76 13.86
N VAL A 136 21.23 -2.17 15.07
CA VAL A 136 20.27 -2.60 16.11
C VAL A 136 18.95 -1.82 16.00
N PHE A 137 18.94 -0.49 16.19
CA PHE A 137 17.70 0.29 16.16
C PHE A 137 17.03 0.29 14.78
N TRP A 138 17.79 0.52 13.70
CA TRP A 138 17.20 0.50 12.35
C TRP A 138 16.78 -0.92 11.91
N GLY A 139 17.54 -1.96 12.30
CA GLY A 139 17.15 -3.36 12.08
C GLY A 139 15.90 -3.79 12.86
N LEU A 140 15.71 -3.28 14.09
CA LEU A 140 14.47 -3.45 14.85
C LEU A 140 13.32 -2.70 14.19
N ALA A 141 13.54 -1.47 13.71
CA ALA A 141 12.53 -0.69 13.02
C ALA A 141 12.05 -1.39 11.73
N MET A 142 12.96 -2.04 10.98
CA MET A 142 12.65 -2.84 9.79
C MET A 142 11.67 -4.01 10.03
N MET A 143 11.43 -4.43 11.29
CA MET A 143 10.38 -5.40 11.60
C MET A 143 8.97 -4.81 11.43
N PHE A 144 8.82 -3.49 11.60
CA PHE A 144 7.54 -2.79 11.64
C PHE A 144 7.20 -2.01 10.37
N ASP A 145 8.17 -1.80 9.48
CA ASP A 145 7.97 -1.15 8.18
C ASP A 145 9.05 -1.51 7.13
N SER A 146 8.72 -1.44 5.83
CA SER A 146 9.67 -1.69 4.73
C SER A 146 10.33 -0.40 4.21
N PHE A 147 11.17 0.23 5.05
CA PHE A 147 11.85 1.50 4.75
C PHE A 147 12.63 1.52 3.42
N LEU A 148 13.13 0.38 2.93
CA LEU A 148 13.92 0.33 1.69
C LEU A 148 13.05 0.15 0.42
N ASN A 149 11.75 -0.12 0.60
CA ASN A 149 10.77 -0.22 -0.49
C ASN A 149 10.06 1.13 -0.74
N LEU A 150 9.90 1.93 0.31
CA LEU A 150 9.45 3.32 0.24
C LEU A 150 10.50 4.20 -0.45
N LYS A 151 10.19 4.67 -1.67
CA LYS A 151 11.05 5.53 -2.50
C LYS A 151 11.65 6.71 -1.73
N PHE A 152 10.90 7.31 -0.80
CA PHE A 152 11.31 8.45 0.00
C PHE A 152 12.46 8.12 0.98
N TYR A 153 12.33 7.04 1.75
CA TYR A 153 13.26 6.69 2.82
C TYR A 153 14.64 6.25 2.30
N THR A 154 14.71 5.61 1.12
CA THR A 154 16.00 5.28 0.48
C THR A 154 16.85 6.53 0.19
N HIS A 155 16.23 7.67 -0.16
CA HIS A 155 16.96 8.92 -0.36
C HIS A 155 17.50 9.48 0.97
N TYR A 156 16.70 9.42 2.05
CA TYR A 156 17.16 9.79 3.39
C TYR A 156 18.28 8.89 3.91
N PHE A 157 18.24 7.59 3.60
CA PHE A 157 19.32 6.67 3.94
C PHE A 157 20.62 6.99 3.19
N CYS A 158 20.56 7.28 1.89
CA CYS A 158 21.73 7.73 1.12
C CYS A 158 22.30 9.05 1.67
N LEU A 159 21.44 10.00 2.04
CA LEU A 159 21.85 11.26 2.68
C LEU A 159 22.52 11.02 4.04
N LEU A 160 21.93 10.18 4.89
CA LEU A 160 22.51 9.80 6.18
C LEU A 160 23.88 9.12 6.02
N CYS A 161 24.04 8.22 5.04
CA CYS A 161 25.33 7.63 4.71
C CYS A 161 26.36 8.67 4.25
N GLY A 162 25.96 9.64 3.42
CA GLY A 162 26.81 10.76 3.00
C GLY A 162 27.27 11.62 4.19
N VAL A 163 26.37 11.93 5.13
CA VAL A 163 26.69 12.67 6.35
C VAL A 163 27.62 11.87 7.27
N LEU A 164 27.34 10.59 7.51
CA LEU A 164 28.20 9.72 8.33
C LEU A 164 29.59 9.53 7.70
N TYR A 165 29.68 9.42 6.37
CA TYR A 165 30.95 9.37 5.65
C TYR A 165 31.73 10.68 5.78
N ALA A 166 31.08 11.83 5.55
CA ALA A 166 31.71 13.14 5.67
C ALA A 166 32.22 13.41 7.10
N LEU A 167 31.43 13.06 8.13
CA LEU A 167 31.86 13.12 9.53
C LEU A 167 33.06 12.20 9.78
N SER A 168 32.99 10.93 9.37
CA SER A 168 34.08 9.97 9.53
C SER A 168 35.38 10.42 8.85
N ASN A 169 35.30 11.04 7.67
CA ASN A 169 36.47 11.56 6.97
C ASN A 169 37.04 12.80 7.68
N SER A 170 36.18 13.74 8.10
CA SER A 170 36.61 14.95 8.81
C SER A 170 37.30 14.67 10.16
N MET A 171 36.96 13.55 10.82
CA MET A 171 37.67 13.10 12.03
C MET A 171 39.06 12.52 11.71
N GLN A 172 39.21 11.82 10.59
CA GLN A 172 40.51 11.26 10.15
C GLN A 172 41.49 12.31 9.65
N GLU A 173 40.99 13.45 9.15
CA GLU A 173 41.79 14.62 8.78
C GLU A 173 42.28 15.42 10.00
N GLY A 174 41.76 15.12 11.20
CA GLY A 174 42.07 15.82 12.46
C GLY A 174 43.21 15.25 13.29
N GLU A 175 43.68 14.02 13.04
CA GLU A 175 44.83 13.44 13.75
C GLU A 175 46.18 13.83 13.09
N PRO A 176 47.11 14.46 13.81
CA PRO A 176 48.49 14.61 13.35
C PRO A 176 49.21 13.25 13.38
N ARG A 177 49.84 12.90 12.25
CA ARG A 177 50.68 11.69 12.10
C ARG A 177 52.10 11.88 12.61
#